data_AF-A0A7V3NI59-F1
#
_entry.id   AF-A0A7V3NI59-F1
#
_cell.length_a   1.000
_cell.length_b   1.000
_cell.length_c   1.000
_cell.angle_alpha   90.00
_cell.angle_beta   90.00
_cell.angle_gamma   90.00
#
_symmetry.space_group_name_H-M   'P 1'
#
loop_
_entity.id
_entity.type
_entity.pdbx_description
1 polymer ?
#
loop_
_entity_poly.entity_id
_entity_poly.type
_entity_poly.pdbx_seq_one_letter_code
_entity_poly.pdbx_strand_id
1 'polypeptide(L)'
;MFTRLLERVALILGEANVPYMVVGGQAVLLYGEPRLTKDTYITLGVGLDRLPEILALAERMGLRPLVDPETFTRQTMVLPCG
;
A
#
# COMPACT_ATOMS: atom_id res chain seq x y z
N MET A 1 -14.43 -6.93 -4.30
CA MET A 1 -13.33 -7.50 -3.49
C MET A 1 -12.21 -6.48 -3.31
N PHE A 2 -11.66 -5.92 -4.39
CA PHE A 2 -10.67 -4.82 -4.34
C PHE A 2 -11.15 -3.57 -3.60
N THR A 3 -12.40 -3.13 -3.80
CA THR A 3 -12.96 -1.94 -3.13
C THR A 3 -12.92 -2.04 -1.60
N ARG A 4 -13.24 -3.22 -1.03
CA ARG A 4 -13.19 -3.42 0.43
C ARG A 4 -11.77 -3.39 0.98
N LEU A 5 -10.78 -3.87 0.21
CA LEU A 5 -9.37 -3.76 0.59
C LEU A 5 -8.94 -2.29 0.55
N LEU A 6 -9.26 -1.56 -0.53
CA LEU A 6 -8.96 -0.13 -0.66
C LEU A 6 -9.62 0.71 0.44
N GLU A 7 -10.89 0.45 0.77
CA GLU A 7 -11.60 1.10 1.88
C GLU A 7 -10.88 0.87 3.21
N ARG A 8 -10.46 -0.37 3.49
CA ARG A 8 -9.72 -0.71 4.70
C ARG A 8 -8.36 -0.03 4.76
N VAL A 9 -7.62 -0.03 3.65
CA VAL A 9 -6.32 0.64 3.55
C VAL A 9 -6.50 2.15 3.77
N ALA A 10 -7.47 2.77 3.11
CA ALA A 10 -7.77 4.20 3.24
C ALA A 10 -8.10 4.58 4.69
N LEU A 11 -8.95 3.78 5.36
CA LEU A 11 -9.35 4.01 6.74
C LEU A 11 -8.16 3.89 7.70
N ILE A 12 -7.37 2.81 7.60
CA ILE A 12 -6.23 2.56 8.49
C ILE A 12 -5.11 3.58 8.28
N LEU A 13 -4.79 3.96 7.03
CA LEU A 13 -3.80 4.99 6.74
C LEU A 13 -4.27 6.38 7.20
N GLY A 14 -5.57 6.67 7.05
CA GLY A 14 -6.20 7.90 7.55
C GLY A 14 -6.11 8.02 9.07
N GLU A 15 -6.44 6.97 9.81
CA GLU A 15 -6.29 6.91 11.28
C GLU A 15 -4.84 7.15 11.72
N ALA A 16 -3.86 6.65 10.96
CA ALA A 16 -2.44 6.77 11.25
C ALA A 16 -1.80 8.08 10.73
N ASN A 17 -2.59 8.98 10.12
CA ASN A 17 -2.10 10.18 9.45
C ASN A 17 -0.92 9.89 8.50
N VAL A 18 -1.04 8.81 7.72
CA VAL A 18 -0.07 8.46 6.68
C VAL A 18 -0.60 9.00 5.35
N PRO A 19 0.00 10.06 4.78
CA PRO A 19 -0.38 10.52 3.46
C PRO A 19 -0.14 9.40 2.45
N TYR A 20 -1.07 9.18 1.52
CA TYR A 20 -0.90 8.15 0.51
C TYR A 20 -1.56 8.56 -0.80
N MET A 21 -1.12 7.90 -1.88
CA MET A 21 -1.71 8.02 -3.20
C MET A 21 -1.84 6.62 -3.81
N VAL A 22 -3.05 6.26 -4.24
CA VAL A 22 -3.26 5.06 -5.05
C VAL A 22 -2.74 5.33 -6.47
N VAL A 23 -1.90 4.45 -6.98
CA VAL A 23 -1.24 4.57 -8.29
C VAL A 23 -1.39 3.29 -9.12
N GLY A 24 -0.98 3.32 -10.39
CA GLY A 24 -1.08 2.18 -11.31
C GLY A 24 -2.48 2.00 -11.92
N GLY A 25 -2.79 0.79 -12.39
CA GLY A 25 -4.02 0.50 -13.14
C GLY A 25 -5.31 0.81 -12.38
N GLN A 26 -5.32 0.70 -11.05
CA GLN A 26 -6.47 1.06 -10.22
C GLN A 26 -6.69 2.58 -10.12
N ALA A 27 -5.64 3.38 -10.25
CA ALA A 27 -5.80 4.84 -10.40
C ALA A 27 -6.40 5.18 -11.78
N VAL A 28 -6.01 4.43 -12.82
CA VAL A 28 -6.59 4.59 -14.16
C VAL A 28 -8.07 4.19 -14.19
N LEU A 29 -8.53 3.23 -13.39
CA LEU A 29 -9.97 2.92 -13.28
C LEU A 29 -10.81 4.08 -12.75
N LEU A 30 -10.21 5.02 -12.02
CA LEU A 30 -10.88 6.24 -11.54
C LEU A 30 -10.81 7.40 -12.56
N TYR A 31 -9.83 7.38 -13.48
CA TYR A 31 -9.48 8.52 -14.35
C TYR A 31 -9.38 8.20 -15.86
N GLY A 32 -9.72 6.98 -16.34
CA GLY A 32 -9.55 6.54 -17.74
C GLY A 32 -10.12 5.14 -18.07
N GLU A 33 -9.72 4.53 -19.21
CA GLU A 33 -10.26 3.22 -19.65
C GLU A 33 -9.75 2.01 -18.84
N PRO A 34 -10.61 1.01 -18.54
CA PRO A 34 -10.25 -0.13 -17.69
C PRO A 34 -9.13 -1.02 -18.27
N ARG A 35 -8.08 -1.26 -17.47
CA ARG A 35 -7.17 -2.39 -17.65
C ARG A 35 -7.25 -3.30 -16.42
N LEU A 36 -7.48 -4.59 -16.62
CA LEU A 36 -7.51 -5.56 -15.52
C LEU A 36 -6.10 -5.68 -14.92
N THR A 37 -5.91 -5.13 -13.72
CA THR A 37 -4.72 -5.31 -12.89
C THR A 37 -5.12 -6.15 -11.68
N LYS A 38 -4.34 -7.19 -11.36
CA LYS A 38 -4.61 -8.12 -10.24
C LYS A 38 -4.04 -7.60 -8.91
N ASP A 39 -3.41 -6.43 -8.96
CA ASP A 39 -2.58 -5.80 -7.94
C ASP A 39 -2.90 -4.29 -7.86
N THR A 40 -2.58 -3.68 -6.72
CA THR A 40 -2.68 -2.23 -6.50
C THR A 40 -1.36 -1.72 -6.00
N TYR A 41 -0.96 -0.54 -6.50
CA TYR A 41 0.21 0.17 -6.02
C TYR A 41 -0.24 1.36 -5.19
N ILE A 42 0.39 1.56 -4.03
CA ILE A 42 0.10 2.68 -3.13
C ILE A 42 1.44 3.31 -2.78
N THR A 43 1.60 4.59 -3.11
CA THR A 43 2.75 5.39 -2.67
C THR A 43 2.42 6.00 -1.32
N LEU A 44 3.33 5.87 -0.35
CA LEU A 44 3.19 6.46 0.98
C LEU A 44 4.06 7.72 1.06
N GLY A 45 3.52 8.79 1.64
CA GLY A 45 4.20 10.06 1.86
C GLY A 45 5.07 10.08 3.12
N VAL A 46 5.71 8.95 3.44
CA VAL A 46 6.56 8.76 4.62
C VAL A 46 7.87 8.08 4.24
N GLY A 47 8.93 8.31 5.01
CA GLY A 47 10.23 7.70 4.80
C GLY A 47 10.40 6.35 5.49
N LEU A 48 11.60 5.77 5.31
CA LEU A 48 12.01 4.50 5.94
C LEU A 48 12.06 4.57 7.47
N ASP A 49 12.12 5.77 8.04
CA ASP A 49 12.03 6.01 9.48
C ASP A 49 10.71 5.50 10.08
N ARG A 50 9.63 5.48 9.29
CA ARG A 50 8.32 4.93 9.68
C ARG A 50 8.09 3.48 9.23
N LEU A 51 9.09 2.79 8.67
CA LEU A 51 8.93 1.40 8.19
C LEU A 51 8.36 0.43 9.25
N PRO A 52 8.81 0.44 10.53
CA PRO A 52 8.23 -0.42 11.56
C PRO A 52 6.74 -0.18 11.77
N GLU A 53 6.31 1.08 11.72
CA GLU A 53 4.90 1.46 11.82
C GLU A 53 4.12 0.96 10.61
N ILE A 54 4.64 1.15 9.39
CA ILE A 54 4.00 0.68 8.16
C ILE A 54 3.81 -0.84 8.17
N LEU A 55 4.75 -1.61 8.71
CA LEU A 55 4.60 -3.06 8.85
C LEU A 55 3.47 -3.44 9.81
N ALA A 56 3.35 -2.75 10.95
CA ALA A 56 2.24 -2.95 11.86
C ALA A 56 0.89 -2.56 11.23
N LEU A 57 0.84 -1.49 10.44
CA LEU A 57 -0.37 -1.09 9.70
C LEU A 57 -0.74 -2.12 8.62
N ALA A 58 0.24 -2.67 7.90
CA ALA A 58 0.01 -3.73 6.92
C ALA A 58 -0.62 -4.96 7.58
N GLU A 59 -0.11 -5.37 8.74
CA GLU A 59 -0.69 -6.48 9.52
C GLU A 59 -2.15 -6.17 9.93
N ARG A 60 -2.44 -4.95 10.41
CA ARG A 60 -3.81 -4.50 10.72
C ARG A 60 -4.74 -4.53 9.49
N MET A 61 -4.22 -4.30 8.29
CA MET A 61 -4.97 -4.40 7.03
C MET A 61 -5.24 -5.86 6.63
N GLY A 62 -4.57 -6.83 7.28
CA GLY A 62 -4.58 -8.24 6.94
C GLY A 62 -3.60 -8.61 5.82
N LEU A 63 -2.57 -7.78 5.61
CA LEU A 63 -1.54 -7.94 4.59
C LEU A 63 -0.24 -8.41 5.23
N ARG A 64 0.52 -9.25 4.52
CA ARG A 64 1.84 -9.72 4.97
C ARG A 64 2.92 -9.39 3.94
N PRO A 65 4.14 -8.99 4.39
CA PRO A 65 5.26 -8.85 3.47
C PRO A 65 5.54 -10.15 2.73
N LEU A 66 5.82 -10.05 1.44
CA LEU A 66 6.14 -11.19 0.57
C LEU A 66 7.65 -11.47 0.50
N VAL A 67 8.46 -10.62 1.11
CA VAL A 67 9.93 -10.62 1.13
C VAL A 67 10.42 -10.23 2.53
N ASP A 68 11.73 -10.29 2.78
CA ASP A 68 12.33 -9.61 3.94
C ASP A 68 12.02 -8.10 3.86
N PRO A 69 11.12 -7.59 4.71
CA PRO A 69 10.63 -6.23 4.57
C PRO A 69 11.71 -5.20 4.87
N GLU A 70 12.65 -5.49 5.75
CA GLU A 70 13.64 -4.52 6.18
C GLU A 70 14.72 -4.34 5.12
N THR A 71 15.34 -5.45 4.68
CA THR A 71 16.40 -5.40 3.67
C THR A 71 15.85 -4.89 2.34
N PHE A 72 14.72 -5.43 1.88
CA PHE A 72 14.18 -5.13 0.55
C PHE A 72 13.65 -3.68 0.46
N THR A 73 12.89 -3.22 1.46
CA THR A 73 12.32 -1.85 1.42
C THR A 73 13.41 -0.81 1.53
N ARG A 74 14.46 -1.03 2.34
CA ARG A 74 15.60 -0.10 2.43
C ARG A 74 16.37 0.04 1.12
N GLN A 75 16.46 -1.04 0.32
CA GLN A 75 17.16 -1.03 -0.96
C GLN A 75 16.31 -0.48 -2.11
N THR A 76 15.00 -0.71 -2.08
CA THR A 76 14.12 -0.50 -3.24
C THR A 76 13.05 0.57 -3.04
N MET A 77 12.80 1.01 -1.79
CA MET A 77 11.64 1.82 -1.40
C MET A 77 10.28 1.16 -1.70
N VAL A 78 10.25 -0.16 -1.86
CA VAL A 78 9.04 -0.94 -2.13
C VAL A 78 8.82 -1.96 -1.02
N LEU A 79 7.57 -2.04 -0.54
CA LEU A 79 7.12 -3.06 0.41
C LEU A 79 6.03 -3.92 -0.26
N PRO A 80 6.39 -5.07 -0.88
CA PRO A 80 5.40 -5.93 -1.51
C PRO A 80 4.63 -6.72 -0.45
N CYS A 81 3.30 -6.67 -0.53
CA CYS A 81 2.39 -7.29 0.42
C CYS A 81 1.32 -8.14 -0.26
N GLY A 82 0.87 -9.21 0.40
CA GLY A 82 -0.22 -10.09 -0.06
C GLY A 82 -1.03 -10.70 1.07
#